data_AF-A0A6J7ZGA4-F1
#
_entry.id   AF-A0A6J7ZGA4-F1
#
_cell.length_a   1.000
_cell.length_b   1.000
_cell.length_c   1.000
_cell.angle_alpha   90.00
_cell.angle_beta   90.00
_cell.angle_gamma   90.00
#
_symmetry.space_group_name_H-M   'P 1'
#
loop_
_entity.id
_entity.type
_entity.pdbx_description
1 polymer ?
#
loop_
_entity_poly.entity_id
_entity_poly.type
_entity_poly.pdbx_seq_one_letter_code
_entity_poly.pdbx_strand_id
1 'polypeptide(L)'
;MEWKSWSSLPLKQREQLPPQPGIYVVVDAEQEVWYVGRSININARWNGRGHHRYPQLSRTNNQRLYRIYWQLFTTEQLNEKEQLYIDLFKPHLNYSRVKTYARKPIQPNQEISRLLKVINKKTTLFPDVRSVVLGYYTEIDEDEDGSLKEYNCVVIVVSINDHDRPIINSCQKSQSRKGKSLEGYWKVYESECGSADPNLKPAFILVFMLENIVYEFVCYPTLIHKLAGNRSSLHYIQIAKQTVLALTDTSILPSIMNTDSSFRTRREDYLHYRAADLKSVLDLLPEISI
;
A
#
# COMPACT_ATOMS: atom_id res chain seq x y z
N MET A 1 7.53 29.61 -33.55
CA MET A 1 7.09 28.22 -33.83
C MET A 1 5.58 28.21 -33.88
N GLU A 2 5.01 27.61 -34.93
CA GLU A 2 3.56 27.62 -35.24
C GLU A 2 2.67 27.19 -34.07
N TRP A 3 3.08 26.14 -33.34
CA TRP A 3 2.34 25.58 -32.21
C TRP A 3 2.11 26.54 -31.05
N LYS A 4 2.91 27.62 -30.92
CA LYS A 4 2.72 28.61 -29.84
C LYS A 4 1.40 29.39 -29.98
N SER A 5 0.84 29.42 -31.18
CA SER A 5 -0.45 30.05 -31.48
C SER A 5 -1.65 29.12 -31.27
N TRP A 6 -1.40 27.82 -31.00
CA TRP A 6 -2.44 26.82 -30.87
C TRP A 6 -3.15 26.93 -29.52
N SER A 7 -4.37 26.39 -29.47
CA SER A 7 -5.08 26.21 -28.19
C SER A 7 -4.27 25.28 -27.29
N SER A 8 -4.20 25.57 -25.99
CA SER A 8 -3.39 24.79 -25.05
C SER A 8 -3.94 24.72 -23.63
N LEU A 9 -3.58 23.64 -22.93
CA LEU A 9 -3.87 23.45 -21.51
C LEU A 9 -2.74 22.69 -20.80
N PRO A 10 -2.59 22.83 -19.48
CA PRO A 10 -1.71 21.98 -18.68
C PRO A 10 -2.07 20.50 -18.81
N LEU A 11 -1.09 19.59 -18.86
CA LEU A 11 -1.32 18.13 -18.94
C LEU A 11 -2.27 17.58 -17.84
N LYS A 12 -2.29 18.23 -16.67
CA LYS A 12 -3.19 17.86 -15.56
C LYS A 12 -4.68 18.10 -15.87
N GLN A 13 -4.98 18.98 -16.84
CA GLN A 13 -6.32 19.38 -17.27
C GLN A 13 -6.77 18.70 -18.58
N ARG A 14 -6.10 17.61 -18.99
CA ARG A 14 -6.35 16.93 -20.28
C ARG A 14 -7.80 16.45 -20.48
N GLU A 15 -8.57 16.33 -19.41
CA GLU A 15 -9.99 16.03 -19.44
C GLU A 15 -10.81 17.08 -20.21
N GLN A 16 -10.28 18.30 -20.37
CA GLN A 16 -10.90 19.42 -21.07
C GLN A 16 -10.52 19.51 -22.56
N LEU A 17 -9.75 18.56 -23.08
CA LEU A 17 -9.38 18.54 -24.50
C LEU A 17 -10.62 18.38 -25.40
N PRO A 18 -10.57 18.88 -26.65
CA PRO A 18 -11.70 18.76 -27.57
C PRO A 18 -11.98 17.31 -27.99
N PRO A 19 -13.24 16.86 -28.07
CA PRO A 19 -13.61 15.57 -28.66
C PRO A 19 -13.59 15.56 -30.21
N GLN A 20 -12.69 16.33 -30.83
CA GLN A 20 -12.58 16.50 -32.29
C GLN A 20 -11.28 15.88 -32.84
N PRO A 21 -11.20 15.63 -34.17
CA PRO A 21 -9.97 15.24 -34.84
C PRO A 21 -8.94 16.37 -34.84
N GLY A 22 -7.67 16.01 -34.66
CA GLY A 22 -6.58 16.97 -34.77
C GLY A 22 -5.21 16.43 -34.38
N ILE A 23 -4.23 17.33 -34.46
CA ILE A 23 -2.86 17.11 -34.00
C ILE A 23 -2.69 17.77 -32.64
N TYR A 24 -1.95 17.11 -31.77
CA TYR A 24 -1.53 17.65 -30.49
C TYR A 24 -0.02 17.55 -30.32
N VAL A 25 0.56 18.55 -29.66
CA VAL A 25 1.96 18.56 -29.26
C VAL A 25 2.09 18.76 -27.76
N VAL A 26 3.02 18.04 -27.14
CA VAL A 26 3.33 18.12 -25.72
C VAL A 26 4.62 18.86 -25.55
N VAL A 27 4.58 19.96 -24.80
CA VAL A 27 5.70 20.88 -24.63
C VAL A 27 5.95 21.06 -23.13
N ASP A 28 7.20 21.15 -22.70
CA ASP A 28 7.54 21.43 -21.30
C ASP A 28 7.68 22.94 -21.01
N ALA A 29 8.02 23.27 -19.76
CA ALA A 29 8.23 24.65 -19.34
C ALA A 29 9.41 25.35 -20.05
N GLU A 30 10.36 24.59 -20.58
CA GLU A 30 11.53 25.09 -21.32
C GLU A 30 11.20 25.32 -22.81
N GLN A 31 9.94 25.10 -23.21
CA GLN A 31 9.44 25.22 -24.59
C GLN A 31 9.99 24.16 -25.55
N GLU A 32 10.49 23.05 -25.02
CA GLU A 32 10.93 21.90 -25.81
C GLU A 32 9.74 21.01 -26.18
N VAL A 33 9.68 20.57 -27.45
CA VAL A 33 8.60 19.69 -27.93
C VAL A 33 8.96 18.23 -27.65
N TRP A 34 8.23 17.61 -26.73
CA TRP A 34 8.48 16.24 -26.30
C TRP A 34 7.80 15.20 -27.15
N TYR A 35 6.59 15.48 -27.61
CA TYR A 35 5.75 14.50 -28.29
C TYR A 35 4.78 15.19 -29.23
N VAL A 36 4.61 14.61 -30.42
CA VAL A 36 3.57 14.96 -31.39
C VAL A 36 2.69 13.72 -31.57
N GLY A 37 1.38 13.90 -31.61
CA GLY A 37 0.47 12.81 -31.93
C GLY A 37 -0.79 13.31 -32.62
N ARG A 38 -1.49 12.40 -33.30
CA ARG A 38 -2.83 12.64 -33.85
C ARG A 38 -3.91 11.85 -33.13
N SER A 39 -5.15 12.29 -33.27
CA SER A 39 -6.32 11.48 -32.96
C SER A 39 -7.53 11.93 -33.75
N ILE A 40 -8.48 11.02 -33.99
CA ILE A 40 -9.83 11.37 -34.47
C ILE A 40 -10.71 11.96 -33.36
N ASN A 41 -10.30 11.77 -32.11
CA ASN A 41 -10.91 12.33 -30.91
C ASN A 41 -9.80 12.54 -29.87
N ILE A 42 -9.33 13.78 -29.75
CA ILE A 42 -8.20 14.12 -28.88
C ILE A 42 -8.57 13.84 -27.41
N ASN A 43 -9.77 14.24 -26.96
CA ASN A 43 -10.24 13.98 -25.61
C ASN A 43 -10.18 12.49 -25.24
N ALA A 44 -10.83 11.63 -26.03
CA ALA A 44 -10.90 10.20 -25.79
C ALA A 44 -9.51 9.54 -25.82
N ARG A 45 -8.61 10.02 -26.68
CA ARG A 45 -7.24 9.53 -26.76
C ARG A 45 -6.50 9.75 -25.44
N TRP A 46 -6.61 10.93 -24.84
CA TRP A 46 -5.90 11.31 -23.61
C TRP A 46 -6.56 10.82 -22.31
N ASN A 47 -7.88 10.66 -22.30
CA ASN A 47 -8.62 10.19 -21.12
C ASN A 47 -8.79 8.67 -21.07
N GLY A 48 -8.71 8.00 -22.23
CA GLY A 48 -8.79 6.54 -22.33
C GLY A 48 -7.50 5.81 -21.93
N ARG A 49 -7.56 4.47 -21.98
CA ARG A 49 -6.38 3.60 -21.78
C ARG A 49 -5.42 3.59 -22.98
N GLY A 50 -5.77 4.26 -24.08
CA GLY A 50 -5.06 4.20 -25.36
C GLY A 50 -3.85 5.13 -25.49
N HIS A 51 -3.64 6.10 -24.59
CA HIS A 51 -2.48 7.00 -24.68
C HIS A 51 -1.20 6.34 -24.16
N HIS A 52 -0.53 5.58 -25.03
CA HIS A 52 0.66 4.83 -24.69
C HIS A 52 1.83 5.67 -24.09
N ARG A 53 1.91 6.98 -24.37
CA ARG A 53 2.91 7.89 -23.76
C ARG A 53 2.48 8.57 -22.48
N TYR A 54 1.20 8.52 -22.12
CA TYR A 54 0.70 9.26 -20.94
C TYR A 54 1.38 8.81 -19.64
N PRO A 55 1.62 7.51 -19.38
CA PRO A 55 2.35 7.08 -18.19
C PRO A 55 3.79 7.62 -18.09
N GLN A 56 4.45 7.91 -19.21
CA GLN A 56 5.78 8.51 -19.23
C GLN A 56 5.70 10.00 -18.91
N LEU A 57 4.82 10.72 -19.61
CA LEU A 57 4.62 12.16 -19.44
C LEU A 57 4.12 12.51 -18.03
N SER A 58 3.15 11.76 -17.52
CA SER A 58 2.56 11.99 -16.19
C SER A 58 3.59 11.89 -15.06
N ARG A 59 4.56 10.96 -15.17
CA ARG A 59 5.61 10.76 -14.14
C ARG A 59 6.58 11.93 -14.02
N THR A 60 6.98 12.52 -15.14
CA THR A 60 7.92 13.65 -15.17
C THR A 60 7.23 15.01 -15.11
N ASN A 61 5.89 15.04 -15.13
CA ASN A 61 5.13 16.28 -15.20
C ASN A 61 5.32 17.22 -13.98
N ASN A 62 5.60 16.68 -12.80
CA ASN A 62 5.87 17.53 -11.63
C ASN A 62 7.18 18.32 -11.78
N GLN A 63 8.12 17.85 -12.61
CA GLN A 63 9.39 18.53 -12.89
C GLN A 63 9.29 19.37 -14.15
N ARG A 64 8.70 18.81 -15.22
CA ARG A 64 8.69 19.43 -16.56
C ARG A 64 7.49 20.33 -16.84
N LEU A 65 6.43 20.23 -16.04
CA LEU A 65 5.23 21.07 -16.14
C LEU A 65 4.64 21.11 -17.56
N TYR A 66 4.38 19.94 -18.13
CA TYR A 66 3.94 19.82 -19.51
C TYR A 66 2.62 20.53 -19.79
N ARG A 67 2.53 21.11 -20.99
CA ARG A 67 1.32 21.61 -21.62
C ARG A 67 1.04 20.84 -22.91
N ILE A 68 -0.24 20.64 -23.19
CA ILE A 68 -0.74 20.04 -24.44
C ILE A 68 -1.26 21.19 -25.28
N TYR A 69 -0.65 21.40 -26.45
CA TYR A 69 -1.15 22.29 -27.49
C TYR A 69 -1.85 21.44 -28.55
N TRP A 70 -2.90 21.95 -29.18
CA TRP A 70 -3.59 21.22 -30.23
C TRP A 70 -4.16 22.13 -31.32
N GLN A 71 -4.27 21.56 -32.52
CA GLN A 71 -4.95 22.17 -33.65
C GLN A 71 -5.85 21.13 -34.32
N LEU A 72 -7.05 21.57 -34.70
CA LEU A 72 -8.04 20.72 -35.34
C LEU A 72 -7.73 20.58 -36.83
N PHE A 73 -7.93 19.38 -37.37
CA PHE A 73 -7.75 19.06 -38.79
C PHE A 73 -8.83 18.05 -39.20
N THR A 74 -9.11 17.94 -40.49
CA THR A 74 -9.98 16.86 -40.97
C THR A 74 -9.27 15.52 -40.84
N THR A 75 -10.05 14.44 -40.80
CA THR A 75 -9.54 13.08 -40.61
C THR A 75 -8.52 12.65 -41.68
N GLU A 76 -8.70 13.14 -42.91
CA GLU A 76 -7.87 12.84 -44.08
C GLU A 76 -6.48 13.45 -43.96
N GLN A 77 -6.38 14.60 -43.28
CA GLN A 77 -5.13 15.35 -43.12
C GLN A 77 -4.27 14.84 -41.97
N LEU A 78 -4.81 14.03 -41.05
CA LEU A 78 -4.14 13.73 -39.79
C LEU A 78 -2.80 13.00 -39.96
N ASN A 79 -2.70 12.07 -40.92
CA ASN A 79 -1.46 11.33 -41.15
C ASN A 79 -0.36 12.24 -41.68
N GLU A 80 -0.68 13.04 -42.70
CA GLU A 80 0.25 13.98 -43.32
C GLU A 80 0.73 15.02 -42.29
N LYS A 81 -0.20 15.61 -41.54
CA LYS A 81 0.12 16.63 -40.54
C LYS A 81 0.91 16.07 -39.36
N GLU A 82 0.61 14.88 -38.87
CA GLU A 82 1.40 14.22 -37.83
C GLU A 82 2.85 14.05 -38.28
N GLN A 83 3.06 13.51 -39.49
CA GLN A 83 4.39 13.30 -40.04
C GLN A 83 5.14 14.63 -40.23
N LEU A 84 4.47 15.65 -40.81
CA LEU A 84 5.02 16.99 -40.98
C LEU A 84 5.54 17.57 -39.67
N TYR A 85 4.73 17.54 -38.61
CA TYR A 85 5.11 18.12 -37.32
C TYR A 85 6.13 17.26 -36.54
N ILE A 86 6.11 15.93 -36.69
CA ILE A 86 7.19 15.07 -36.19
C ILE A 86 8.52 15.45 -36.86
N ASP A 87 8.51 15.63 -38.17
CA ASP A 87 9.72 15.99 -38.91
C ASP A 87 10.20 17.41 -38.62
N LEU A 88 9.28 18.34 -38.44
CA LEU A 88 9.61 19.73 -38.14
C LEU A 88 10.17 19.90 -36.72
N PHE A 89 9.58 19.25 -35.71
CA PHE A 89 9.95 19.47 -34.31
C PHE A 89 10.95 18.46 -33.77
N LYS A 90 11.20 17.36 -34.49
CA LYS A 90 12.03 16.22 -34.08
C LYS A 90 11.83 15.80 -32.60
N PRO A 91 10.57 15.59 -32.15
CA PRO A 91 10.26 15.39 -30.74
C PRO A 91 10.84 14.09 -30.18
N HIS A 92 11.54 14.19 -29.04
CA HIS A 92 12.29 13.07 -28.46
C HIS A 92 11.45 11.81 -28.24
N LEU A 93 10.20 11.95 -27.77
CA LEU A 93 9.37 10.78 -27.46
C LEU A 93 8.84 10.05 -28.69
N ASN A 94 8.72 10.70 -29.86
CA ASN A 94 8.28 10.02 -31.09
C ASN A 94 9.34 9.02 -31.60
N TYR A 95 10.63 9.30 -31.38
CA TYR A 95 11.73 8.43 -31.82
C TYR A 95 12.22 7.46 -30.73
N SER A 96 11.79 7.64 -29.47
CA SER A 96 12.13 6.74 -28.37
C SER A 96 11.24 5.48 -28.34
N ARG A 97 11.69 4.38 -27.74
CA ARG A 97 10.79 3.26 -27.42
C ARG A 97 9.81 3.65 -26.31
N VAL A 98 8.57 3.16 -26.39
CA VAL A 98 7.58 3.34 -25.31
C VAL A 98 8.08 2.60 -24.07
N LYS A 99 8.42 3.34 -23.02
CA LYS A 99 8.83 2.71 -21.75
C LYS A 99 7.63 1.98 -21.15
N THR A 100 7.69 0.64 -21.14
CA THR A 100 6.77 -0.20 -20.38
C THR A 100 7.23 -0.19 -18.93
N TYR A 101 6.55 0.61 -18.13
CA TYR A 101 6.81 0.64 -16.69
C TYR A 101 6.12 -0.54 -16.03
N ALA A 102 6.73 -1.72 -16.12
CA ALA A 102 6.37 -2.81 -15.22
C ALA A 102 6.56 -2.30 -13.80
N ARG A 103 5.50 -2.33 -12.98
CA ARG A 103 5.66 -2.04 -11.56
C ARG A 103 6.60 -3.09 -11.01
N LYS A 104 7.71 -2.66 -10.39
CA LYS A 104 8.58 -3.59 -9.69
C LYS A 104 7.73 -4.37 -8.67
N PRO A 105 7.92 -5.69 -8.55
CA PRO A 105 7.27 -6.46 -7.50
C PRO A 105 7.60 -5.84 -6.14
N ILE A 106 6.60 -5.73 -5.27
CA ILE A 106 6.78 -5.21 -3.91
C ILE A 106 7.56 -6.27 -3.14
N GLN A 107 8.68 -5.87 -2.54
CA GLN A 107 9.45 -6.78 -1.70
C GLN A 107 8.77 -6.95 -0.32
N PRO A 108 8.92 -8.09 0.36
CA PRO A 108 8.32 -8.35 1.67
C PRO A 108 8.55 -7.23 2.69
N ASN A 109 9.79 -6.77 2.86
CA ASN A 109 10.14 -5.65 3.76
C ASN A 109 9.39 -4.36 3.42
N GLN A 110 9.19 -4.11 2.12
CA GLN A 110 8.42 -2.95 1.67
C GLN A 110 6.93 -3.10 1.95
N GLU A 111 6.41 -4.33 1.89
CA GLU A 111 5.00 -4.60 2.15
C GLU A 111 4.66 -4.43 3.63
N ILE A 112 5.43 -5.01 4.55
CA ILE A 112 5.20 -4.81 5.98
C ILE A 112 5.35 -3.34 6.37
N SER A 113 6.40 -2.67 5.87
CA SER A 113 6.59 -1.22 6.07
C SER A 113 5.39 -0.41 5.52
N ARG A 114 4.89 -0.75 4.33
CA ARG A 114 3.69 -0.12 3.76
C ARG A 114 2.45 -0.36 4.62
N LEU A 115 2.25 -1.58 5.14
CA LEU A 115 1.12 -1.94 5.97
C LEU A 115 1.13 -1.17 7.28
N LEU A 116 2.24 -1.21 8.02
CA LEU A 116 2.43 -0.47 9.27
C LEU A 116 2.20 1.03 9.05
N LYS A 117 2.70 1.60 7.94
CA LYS A 117 2.43 3.00 7.58
C LYS A 117 0.94 3.30 7.40
N VAL A 118 0.22 2.41 6.72
CA VAL A 118 -1.21 2.61 6.40
C VAL A 118 -2.08 2.52 7.65
N ILE A 119 -1.85 1.50 8.49
CA ILE A 119 -2.66 1.28 9.69
C ILE A 119 -2.36 2.31 10.79
N ASN A 120 -1.14 2.85 10.85
CA ASN A 120 -0.78 3.92 11.80
C ASN A 120 -1.06 5.33 11.27
N LYS A 121 -1.45 5.49 9.99
CA LYS A 121 -1.76 6.82 9.44
C LYS A 121 -3.03 7.37 10.08
N LYS A 122 -2.92 8.54 10.73
CA LYS A 122 -4.05 9.29 11.26
C LYS A 122 -5.08 9.59 10.17
N THR A 123 -6.35 9.44 10.52
CA THR A 123 -7.48 9.76 9.64
C THR A 123 -8.45 10.67 10.37
N THR A 124 -9.36 11.31 9.65
CA THR A 124 -10.42 12.13 10.27
C THR A 124 -11.34 11.32 11.19
N LEU A 125 -11.57 10.05 10.87
CA LEU A 125 -12.42 9.15 11.68
C LEU A 125 -11.68 8.55 12.89
N PHE A 126 -10.34 8.51 12.85
CA PHE A 126 -9.51 7.94 13.89
C PHE A 126 -8.24 8.79 14.07
N PRO A 127 -8.31 9.90 14.82
CA PRO A 127 -7.21 10.84 14.95
C PRO A 127 -6.11 10.38 15.93
N ASP A 128 -6.45 9.48 16.87
CA ASP A 128 -5.59 9.18 18.02
C ASP A 128 -4.81 7.87 17.90
N VAL A 129 -5.50 6.73 18.00
CA VAL A 129 -4.88 5.39 17.98
C VAL A 129 -5.66 4.49 17.03
N ARG A 130 -4.97 3.89 16.05
CA ARG A 130 -5.56 2.99 15.04
C ARG A 130 -5.00 1.58 15.06
N SER A 131 -3.78 1.45 15.58
CA SER A 131 -3.11 0.19 15.85
C SER A 131 -2.13 0.36 16.99
N VAL A 132 -1.89 -0.72 17.74
CA VAL A 132 -0.91 -0.77 18.82
C VAL A 132 -0.20 -2.11 18.78
N VAL A 133 1.13 -2.09 18.88
CA VAL A 133 1.93 -3.28 19.16
C VAL A 133 1.83 -3.57 20.65
N LEU A 134 1.23 -4.70 21.01
CA LEU A 134 1.02 -5.03 22.42
C LEU A 134 2.30 -5.55 23.07
N GLY A 135 3.10 -6.28 22.33
CA GLY A 135 4.27 -6.97 22.83
C GLY A 135 4.71 -8.06 21.84
N TYR A 136 5.57 -8.94 22.30
CA TYR A 136 5.98 -10.11 21.54
C TYR A 136 6.04 -11.35 22.44
N TYR A 137 5.98 -12.52 21.83
CA TYR A 137 6.32 -13.79 22.47
C TYR A 137 7.22 -14.61 21.54
N THR A 138 7.84 -15.65 22.07
CA THR A 138 8.75 -16.52 21.31
C THR A 138 8.07 -17.86 21.08
N GLU A 139 8.04 -18.32 19.84
CA GLU A 139 7.53 -19.63 19.44
C GLU A 139 8.68 -20.46 18.86
N ILE A 140 8.73 -21.74 19.18
CA ILE A 140 9.73 -22.67 18.64
C ILE A 140 8.98 -23.71 17.84
N ASP A 141 9.24 -23.75 16.54
CA ASP A 141 8.69 -24.76 15.64
C ASP A 141 9.79 -25.74 15.22
N GLU A 142 9.41 -26.99 14.99
CA GLU A 142 10.27 -27.99 14.36
C GLU A 142 10.05 -27.93 12.84
N ASP A 143 11.11 -27.66 12.09
CA ASP A 143 11.10 -27.70 10.62
C ASP A 143 11.05 -29.15 10.12
N GLU A 144 10.79 -29.35 8.82
CA GLU A 144 10.63 -30.70 8.20
C GLU A 144 11.87 -31.61 8.36
N ASP A 145 13.05 -31.02 8.59
CA ASP A 145 14.31 -31.73 8.81
C ASP A 145 14.61 -32.02 10.29
N GLY A 146 13.69 -31.69 11.20
CA GLY A 146 13.84 -31.83 12.64
C GLY A 146 14.66 -30.71 13.29
N SER A 147 15.06 -29.68 12.55
CA SER A 147 15.72 -28.51 13.15
C SER A 147 14.71 -27.63 13.88
N LEU A 148 15.10 -27.12 15.05
CA LEU A 148 14.27 -26.20 15.82
C LEU A 148 14.52 -24.77 15.34
N LYS A 149 13.44 -24.08 15.00
CA LYS A 149 13.46 -22.70 14.56
C LYS A 149 12.68 -21.81 15.50
N GLU A 150 13.36 -20.77 15.96
CA GLU A 150 12.80 -19.79 16.87
C GLU A 150 12.20 -18.61 16.09
N TYR A 151 10.98 -18.24 16.44
CA TYR A 151 10.24 -17.11 15.89
C TYR A 151 9.86 -16.12 16.98
N ASN A 152 10.09 -14.83 16.71
CA ASN A 152 9.61 -13.73 17.52
C ASN A 152 8.27 -13.23 16.96
N CYS A 153 7.19 -13.58 17.65
CA CYS A 153 5.82 -13.27 17.27
C CYS A 153 5.39 -11.92 17.86
N VAL A 154 5.35 -10.90 17.03
CA VAL A 154 4.96 -9.52 17.39
C VAL A 154 3.44 -9.38 17.21
N VAL A 155 2.74 -9.09 18.31
CA VAL A 155 1.27 -8.99 18.31
C VAL A 155 0.84 -7.54 18.10
N ILE A 156 0.14 -7.29 16.99
CA ILE A 156 -0.36 -5.98 16.59
C ILE A 156 -1.89 -6.00 16.61
N VAL A 157 -2.46 -5.21 17.51
CA VAL A 157 -3.91 -4.99 17.53
C VAL A 157 -4.29 -3.89 16.57
N VAL A 158 -5.32 -4.15 15.77
CA VAL A 158 -5.82 -3.25 14.72
C VAL A 158 -7.33 -3.05 14.80
N SER A 159 -7.80 -1.96 14.22
CA SER A 159 -9.24 -1.71 14.06
C SER A 159 -9.86 -2.62 12.99
N ILE A 160 -11.18 -2.79 13.02
CA ILE A 160 -11.90 -3.58 12.00
C ILE A 160 -11.66 -3.07 10.58
N ASN A 161 -11.61 -1.75 10.39
CA ASN A 161 -11.38 -1.14 9.09
C ASN A 161 -9.98 -1.43 8.53
N ASP A 162 -9.00 -1.55 9.42
CA ASP A 162 -7.61 -1.85 9.06
C ASP A 162 -7.40 -3.36 8.83
N HIS A 163 -8.07 -4.19 9.63
CA HIS A 163 -8.08 -5.62 9.41
C HIS A 163 -8.72 -5.96 8.05
N ASP A 164 -9.97 -5.53 7.83
CA ASP A 164 -10.78 -6.00 6.70
C ASP A 164 -10.40 -5.39 5.35
N ARG A 165 -9.65 -4.29 5.36
CA ARG A 165 -9.19 -3.64 4.13
C ARG A 165 -7.69 -3.80 3.90
N PRO A 166 -6.78 -3.01 4.49
CA PRO A 166 -5.38 -3.06 4.09
C PRO A 166 -4.72 -4.42 4.36
N ILE A 167 -5.05 -5.09 5.46
CA ILE A 167 -4.46 -6.39 5.83
C ILE A 167 -5.02 -7.52 4.96
N ILE A 168 -6.35 -7.74 4.96
CA ILE A 168 -6.97 -8.77 4.11
C ILE A 168 -6.64 -8.56 2.63
N ASN A 169 -6.70 -7.33 2.10
CA ASN A 169 -6.36 -7.09 0.69
C ASN A 169 -4.89 -7.38 0.37
N SER A 170 -3.97 -7.19 1.33
CA SER A 170 -2.57 -7.56 1.16
C SER A 170 -2.41 -9.07 1.09
N CYS A 171 -3.03 -9.80 2.02
CA CYS A 171 -3.03 -11.26 2.04
C CYS A 171 -3.67 -11.86 0.77
N GLN A 172 -4.82 -11.35 0.33
CA GLN A 172 -5.45 -11.82 -0.91
C GLN A 172 -4.60 -11.50 -2.14
N LYS A 173 -3.89 -10.37 -2.13
CA LYS A 173 -3.02 -9.98 -3.24
C LYS A 173 -1.80 -10.89 -3.33
N SER A 174 -1.21 -11.36 -2.23
CA SER A 174 -0.07 -12.29 -2.26
C SER A 174 -0.43 -13.62 -2.92
N GLN A 175 -1.69 -14.05 -2.79
CA GLN A 175 -2.23 -15.24 -3.46
C GLN A 175 -2.53 -15.01 -4.96
N SER A 176 -2.47 -13.77 -5.45
CA SER A 176 -2.74 -13.45 -6.85
C SER A 176 -1.49 -13.50 -7.73
N ARG A 177 -1.65 -13.69 -9.04
CA ARG A 177 -0.54 -13.60 -10.02
C ARG A 177 0.28 -12.30 -9.92
N LYS A 178 -0.32 -11.20 -9.44
CA LYS A 178 0.34 -9.90 -9.29
C LYS A 178 1.12 -9.76 -7.98
N GLY A 179 0.98 -10.70 -7.06
CA GLY A 179 1.61 -10.71 -5.74
C GLY A 179 2.61 -11.84 -5.54
N LYS A 180 3.09 -12.51 -6.59
CA LYS A 180 4.05 -13.62 -6.52
C LYS A 180 5.31 -13.35 -5.68
N SER A 181 5.68 -12.09 -5.50
CA SER A 181 6.80 -11.67 -4.63
C SER A 181 6.51 -11.76 -3.13
N LEU A 182 5.25 -11.93 -2.75
CA LEU A 182 4.76 -12.04 -1.39
C LEU A 182 4.20 -13.45 -1.10
N GLU A 183 4.34 -14.37 -2.06
CA GLU A 183 3.93 -15.76 -1.90
C GLU A 183 4.75 -16.41 -0.77
N GLY A 184 4.08 -17.07 0.17
CA GLY A 184 4.70 -17.67 1.36
C GLY A 184 4.90 -16.74 2.56
N TYR A 185 4.81 -15.41 2.38
CA TYR A 185 4.99 -14.44 3.48
C TYR A 185 3.71 -14.24 4.30
N TRP A 186 2.53 -14.43 3.69
CA TRP A 186 1.25 -14.41 4.40
C TRP A 186 0.81 -15.82 4.74
N LYS A 187 0.43 -16.04 6.00
CA LYS A 187 -0.23 -17.27 6.47
C LYS A 187 -1.46 -16.93 7.30
N VAL A 188 -2.30 -17.94 7.51
CA VAL A 188 -3.37 -17.90 8.49
C VAL A 188 -2.97 -18.87 9.60
N TYR A 189 -2.84 -18.35 10.82
CA TYR A 189 -2.58 -19.16 12.00
C TYR A 189 -3.92 -19.50 12.66
N GLU A 190 -4.08 -20.77 13.02
CA GLU A 190 -5.27 -21.30 13.68
C GLU A 190 -4.93 -21.56 15.14
N SER A 191 -5.70 -21.00 16.06
CA SER A 191 -5.47 -21.16 17.50
C SER A 191 -6.73 -21.56 18.23
N GLU A 192 -6.64 -22.63 19.03
CA GLU A 192 -7.72 -23.04 19.93
C GLU A 192 -7.83 -22.19 21.20
N CYS A 193 -6.90 -21.23 21.37
CA CYS A 193 -6.86 -20.30 22.51
C CYS A 193 -6.85 -21.03 23.87
N GLY A 194 -6.20 -22.20 23.94
CA GLY A 194 -6.14 -23.04 25.13
C GLY A 194 -7.43 -23.82 25.46
N SER A 195 -8.44 -23.79 24.59
CA SER A 195 -9.66 -24.57 24.78
C SER A 195 -9.41 -26.07 24.57
N ALA A 196 -9.97 -26.90 25.46
CA ALA A 196 -10.02 -28.35 25.30
C ALA A 196 -11.31 -28.85 24.61
N ASP A 197 -12.26 -27.96 24.30
CA ASP A 197 -13.51 -28.32 23.62
C ASP A 197 -13.28 -28.52 22.12
N PRO A 198 -13.40 -29.75 21.58
CA PRO A 198 -13.16 -30.05 20.17
C PRO A 198 -14.23 -29.47 19.23
N ASN A 199 -15.36 -28.99 19.76
CA ASN A 199 -16.42 -28.37 18.96
C ASN A 199 -16.23 -26.85 18.82
N LEU A 200 -15.30 -26.27 19.58
CA LEU A 200 -15.05 -24.85 19.52
C LEU A 200 -14.29 -24.52 18.24
N LYS A 201 -14.75 -23.50 17.51
CA LYS A 201 -14.07 -23.08 16.29
C LYS A 201 -12.76 -22.37 16.64
N PRO A 202 -11.65 -22.64 15.93
CA PRO A 202 -10.39 -21.94 16.15
C PRO A 202 -10.51 -20.44 15.85
N ALA A 203 -9.64 -19.65 16.48
CA ALA A 203 -9.38 -18.29 16.09
C ALA A 203 -8.44 -18.29 14.87
N PHE A 204 -8.82 -17.54 13.83
CA PHE A 204 -7.99 -17.35 12.64
C PHE A 204 -7.29 -16.01 12.70
N ILE A 205 -5.96 -16.04 12.77
CA ILE A 205 -5.09 -14.87 12.87
C ILE A 205 -4.30 -14.73 11.56
N LEU A 206 -4.36 -13.54 10.95
CA LEU A 206 -3.56 -13.25 9.77
C LEU A 206 -2.15 -12.89 10.21
N VAL A 207 -1.17 -13.64 9.71
CA VAL A 207 0.23 -13.45 10.07
C VAL A 207 1.08 -13.13 8.84
N PHE A 208 1.98 -12.16 9.00
CA PHE A 208 3.00 -11.85 8.01
C PHE A 208 4.36 -12.29 8.55
N MET A 209 4.98 -13.28 7.92
CA MET A 209 6.28 -13.80 8.30
C MET A 209 7.38 -13.04 7.57
N LEU A 210 8.42 -12.62 8.28
CA LEU A 210 9.61 -12.05 7.69
C LEU A 210 10.83 -12.52 8.47
N GLU A 211 11.65 -13.37 7.85
CA GLU A 211 12.81 -13.99 8.49
C GLU A 211 12.39 -14.78 9.74
N ASN A 212 12.88 -14.40 10.93
CA ASN A 212 12.53 -14.97 12.23
C ASN A 212 11.42 -14.17 12.95
N ILE A 213 10.80 -13.18 12.31
CA ILE A 213 9.76 -12.34 12.92
C ILE A 213 8.40 -12.67 12.30
N VAL A 214 7.40 -12.86 13.16
CA VAL A 214 6.01 -13.09 12.74
C VAL A 214 5.17 -11.91 13.22
N TYR A 215 4.58 -11.17 12.29
CA TYR A 215 3.67 -10.07 12.62
C TYR A 215 2.23 -10.56 12.64
N GLU A 216 1.64 -10.63 13.82
CA GLU A 216 0.26 -11.08 14.00
C GLU A 216 -0.69 -9.89 14.02
N PHE A 217 -1.69 -9.90 13.14
CA PHE A 217 -2.68 -8.84 13.08
C PHE A 217 -4.00 -9.28 13.72
N VAL A 218 -4.27 -8.78 14.91
CA VAL A 218 -5.48 -9.14 15.67
C VAL A 218 -6.48 -8.00 15.70
N CYS A 219 -7.69 -8.24 15.21
CA CYS A 219 -8.78 -7.27 15.23
C CYS A 219 -9.43 -7.23 16.62
N TYR A 220 -9.24 -6.13 17.37
CA TYR A 220 -9.90 -5.91 18.66
C TYR A 220 -10.22 -4.41 18.89
N PRO A 221 -11.30 -3.89 18.29
CA PRO A 221 -11.61 -2.45 18.32
C PRO A 221 -11.80 -1.88 19.74
N THR A 222 -12.46 -2.64 20.63
CA THR A 222 -12.70 -2.21 22.02
C THR A 222 -11.40 -2.01 22.78
N LEU A 223 -10.41 -2.88 22.58
CA LEU A 223 -9.10 -2.74 23.21
C LEU A 223 -8.35 -1.50 22.71
N ILE A 224 -8.42 -1.19 21.40
CA ILE A 224 -7.84 0.04 20.87
C ILE A 224 -8.44 1.28 21.53
N HIS A 225 -9.76 1.31 21.70
CA HIS A 225 -10.43 2.43 22.35
C HIS A 225 -9.96 2.59 23.81
N LYS A 226 -9.85 1.48 24.55
CA LYS A 226 -9.34 1.50 25.93
C LYS A 226 -7.88 1.96 26.02
N LEU A 227 -7.02 1.48 25.11
CA LEU A 227 -5.61 1.88 25.03
C LEU A 227 -5.45 3.34 24.63
N ALA A 228 -6.33 3.87 23.78
CA ALA A 228 -6.36 5.30 23.45
C ALA A 228 -6.62 6.16 24.70
N GLY A 229 -7.51 5.69 25.59
CA GLY A 229 -7.76 6.32 26.90
C GLY A 229 -6.59 6.20 27.88
N ASN A 230 -5.71 5.21 27.72
CA ASN A 230 -4.52 5.01 28.56
C ASN A 230 -3.22 5.37 27.80
N ARG A 231 -3.21 6.59 27.24
CA ARG A 231 -2.13 7.04 26.35
C ARG A 231 -0.75 7.06 27.00
N SER A 232 -0.68 7.25 28.32
CA SER A 232 0.56 7.25 29.10
C SER A 232 1.33 5.93 29.05
N SER A 233 0.64 4.81 28.79
CA SER A 233 1.27 3.49 28.66
C SER A 233 1.77 3.18 27.25
N LEU A 234 1.65 4.13 26.31
CA LEU A 234 1.94 3.92 24.89
C LEU A 234 3.11 4.79 24.42
N HIS A 235 4.12 4.16 23.82
CA HIS A 235 5.30 4.83 23.30
C HIS A 235 5.48 4.61 21.80
N TYR A 236 6.13 5.56 21.14
CA TYR A 236 6.50 5.41 19.73
C TYR A 236 7.81 4.63 19.60
N ILE A 237 7.80 3.61 18.75
CA ILE A 237 8.96 2.79 18.42
C ILE A 237 9.13 2.69 16.91
N GLN A 238 10.30 2.25 16.43
CA GLN A 238 10.52 1.94 15.02
C GLN A 238 10.36 0.44 14.78
N ILE A 239 9.50 0.08 13.82
CA ILE A 239 9.37 -1.28 13.29
C ILE A 239 9.33 -1.19 11.78
N ALA A 240 10.17 -1.95 11.08
CA ALA A 240 10.26 -1.97 9.61
C ALA A 240 10.27 -0.55 9.00
N LYS A 241 11.08 0.35 9.56
CA LYS A 241 11.22 1.77 9.15
C LYS A 241 9.95 2.61 9.29
N GLN A 242 8.99 2.16 10.08
CA GLN A 242 7.79 2.91 10.43
C GLN A 242 7.74 3.21 11.92
N THR A 243 7.30 4.42 12.24
CA THR A 243 7.03 4.83 13.61
C THR A 243 5.65 4.33 14.02
N VAL A 244 5.59 3.41 14.97
CA VAL A 244 4.36 2.74 15.42
C VAL A 244 4.18 2.92 16.92
N LEU A 245 2.94 2.81 17.39
CA LEU A 245 2.66 2.81 18.82
C LEU A 245 2.82 1.41 19.40
N ALA A 246 3.49 1.34 20.54
CA ALA A 246 3.68 0.13 21.31
C ALA A 246 3.33 0.34 22.78
N LEU A 247 2.84 -0.72 23.41
CA LEU A 247 2.62 -0.78 24.84
C LEU A 247 3.96 -0.96 25.55
N THR A 248 4.21 -0.18 26.60
CA THR A 248 5.48 -0.26 27.35
C THR A 248 5.52 -1.42 28.34
N ASP A 249 4.37 -1.69 28.96
CA ASP A 249 4.20 -2.67 30.02
C ASP A 249 3.02 -3.56 29.69
N THR A 250 3.29 -4.83 29.39
CA THR A 250 2.28 -5.82 29.03
C THR A 250 1.45 -6.27 30.24
N SER A 251 1.93 -6.05 31.47
CA SER A 251 1.25 -6.47 32.70
C SER A 251 -0.10 -5.76 32.92
N ILE A 252 -0.32 -4.63 32.24
CA ILE A 252 -1.59 -3.91 32.32
C ILE A 252 -2.69 -4.57 31.47
N LEU A 253 -2.35 -5.43 30.51
CA LEU A 253 -3.29 -6.02 29.55
C LEU A 253 -4.46 -6.75 30.23
N PRO A 254 -4.26 -7.63 31.23
CA PRO A 254 -5.37 -8.29 31.92
C PRO A 254 -6.38 -7.29 32.53
N SER A 255 -5.90 -6.17 33.07
CA SER A 255 -6.76 -5.14 33.66
C SER A 255 -7.57 -4.39 32.60
N ILE A 256 -6.95 -4.07 31.45
CA ILE A 256 -7.59 -3.34 30.36
C ILE A 256 -8.56 -4.25 29.59
N MET A 257 -8.18 -5.51 29.38
CA MET A 257 -8.96 -6.48 28.61
C MET A 257 -10.14 -7.04 29.38
N ASN A 258 -10.26 -6.76 30.69
CA ASN A 258 -11.39 -7.17 31.51
C ASN A 258 -12.72 -6.65 30.91
N THR A 259 -13.36 -7.52 30.14
CA THR A 259 -14.68 -7.38 29.55
C THR A 259 -15.48 -8.63 29.90
N ASP A 260 -16.79 -8.45 30.00
CA ASP A 260 -17.73 -9.55 30.16
C ASP A 260 -17.46 -10.63 29.09
N SER A 261 -17.14 -11.85 29.53
CA SER A 261 -16.75 -12.96 28.66
C SER A 261 -17.87 -13.42 27.74
N SER A 262 -19.12 -13.05 28.03
CA SER A 262 -20.31 -13.49 27.28
C SER A 262 -20.38 -12.99 25.83
N PHE A 263 -19.60 -11.97 25.44
CA PHE A 263 -19.65 -11.38 24.09
C PHE A 263 -18.31 -11.36 23.34
N ARG A 264 -17.32 -12.13 23.81
CA ARG A 264 -16.00 -12.12 23.18
C ARG A 264 -16.02 -12.78 21.81
N THR A 265 -15.31 -12.18 20.87
CA THR A 265 -15.02 -12.86 19.60
C THR A 265 -13.83 -13.81 19.79
N ARG A 266 -13.69 -14.85 18.95
CA ARG A 266 -12.56 -15.79 19.04
C ARG A 266 -11.18 -15.11 18.93
N ARG A 267 -11.09 -13.99 18.21
CA ARG A 267 -9.85 -13.18 18.15
C ARG A 267 -9.54 -12.46 19.46
N GLU A 268 -10.57 -12.13 20.23
CA GLU A 268 -10.40 -11.56 21.57
C GLU A 268 -9.97 -12.64 22.55
N ASP A 269 -10.51 -13.86 22.46
CA ASP A 269 -10.05 -15.02 23.24
C ASP A 269 -8.58 -15.32 22.97
N TYR A 270 -8.17 -15.25 21.70
CA TYR A 270 -6.76 -15.42 21.31
C TYR A 270 -5.82 -14.46 22.06
N LEU A 271 -6.20 -13.18 22.13
CA LEU A 271 -5.38 -12.21 22.86
C LEU A 271 -5.38 -12.45 24.36
N HIS A 272 -6.51 -12.89 24.94
CA HIS A 272 -6.55 -13.21 26.37
C HIS A 272 -5.65 -14.41 26.68
N TYR A 273 -5.66 -15.41 25.81
CA TYR A 273 -4.78 -16.57 25.89
C TYR A 273 -3.30 -16.14 25.81
N ARG A 274 -2.93 -15.33 24.81
CA ARG A 274 -1.53 -14.87 24.63
C ARG A 274 -1.07 -13.83 25.64
N ALA A 275 -1.96 -13.12 26.32
CA ALA A 275 -1.60 -11.98 27.18
C ALA A 275 -0.56 -12.32 28.25
N ALA A 276 -0.59 -13.56 28.77
CA ALA A 276 0.37 -14.04 29.78
C ALA A 276 1.79 -14.25 29.22
N ASP A 277 1.92 -14.50 27.91
CA ASP A 277 3.20 -14.78 27.25
C ASP A 277 3.87 -13.51 26.70
N LEU A 278 3.14 -12.39 26.64
CA LEU A 278 3.62 -11.17 26.02
C LEU A 278 4.69 -10.47 26.87
N LYS A 279 5.87 -10.32 26.28
CA LYS A 279 6.98 -9.49 26.74
C LYS A 279 6.94 -8.11 26.08
N SER A 280 7.64 -7.14 26.68
CA SER A 280 7.72 -5.79 26.12
C SER A 280 8.48 -5.81 24.80
N VAL A 281 7.90 -5.25 23.74
CA VAL A 281 8.56 -5.19 22.42
C VAL A 281 9.83 -4.33 22.43
N LEU A 282 10.04 -3.53 23.49
CA LEU A 282 11.27 -2.77 23.70
C LEU A 282 12.50 -3.68 23.81
N ASP A 283 12.32 -4.91 24.30
CA ASP A 283 13.39 -5.90 24.43
C ASP A 283 13.84 -6.48 23.07
N LEU A 284 13.03 -6.28 22.01
CA LEU A 284 13.23 -6.83 20.67
C LEU A 284 13.66 -5.77 19.62
N LEU A 285 13.83 -4.50 20.02
CA LEU A 285 14.05 -3.38 19.10
C LEU A 285 15.18 -3.56 18.07
N PRO A 286 16.34 -4.17 18.39
CA PRO A 286 17.41 -4.36 17.41
C PRO A 286 16.98 -5.21 16.21
N GLU A 287 16.12 -6.20 16.43
CA GLU A 287 15.72 -7.19 15.41
C GLU A 287 14.58 -6.68 14.53
N ILE A 288 13.65 -5.93 15.09
CA ILE A 288 12.43 -5.47 14.38
C ILE A 288 12.61 -4.13 13.63
N SER A 289 13.73 -3.46 13.81
CA SER A 289 14.01 -2.13 13.21
C SER A 289 14.52 -2.18 11.75
N ILE A 290 14.68 -3.38 11.16
CA ILE A 290 15.34 -3.64 9.86
C ILE A 290 14.58 -3.06 8.65
#